data_AF-A0A2T4CXE1-F1
#
_entry.id   AF-A0A2T4CXE1-F1
#
_cell.length_a   1.000
_cell.length_b   1.000
_cell.length_c   1.000
_cell.angle_alpha   90.00
_cell.angle_beta   90.00
_cell.angle_gamma   90.00
#
_symmetry.space_group_name_H-M   'P 1'
#
loop_
_entity.id
_entity.type
_entity.pdbx_description
1 polymer ?
#
loop_
_entity_poly.entity_id
_entity_poly.type
_entity_poly.pdbx_seq_one_letter_code
_entity_poly.pdbx_strand_id
1 'polypeptide(L)'
;MMKIRGGYILFELIIALALIGSALLLFGQWLSRAPTDQGGQAKWIADTEVLMEATRQYWHHTGAAPASVEQLQDNGYLATIQSPWGRTWSFNSTNNVSGRLLTLQIQAPSVSEAQWLKTQLAPSVVQHHTVSLMIWQPISDIHAARYLHRVPRVDAPVLNQLETDLDFAAHDIRHVGIIEATDVTVDQLQADSLVVRNLTGTWLTADHISTQTFNTLDGSYYTLRNQLQQLQQLWDQCVASGGCR
;
A
#
# COMPACT_ATOMS: atom_id res chain seq x y z
N MET A 1 57.44 32.03 71.52
CA MET A 1 58.31 30.94 71.03
C MET A 1 57.40 29.80 70.58
N MET A 2 57.15 29.69 69.28
CA MET A 2 56.20 28.73 68.69
C MET A 2 57.01 27.62 68.00
N LYS A 3 57.03 26.42 68.60
CA LYS A 3 57.70 25.24 68.04
C LYS A 3 56.84 24.70 66.89
N ILE A 4 57.29 24.92 65.66
CA ILE A 4 56.65 24.42 64.44
C ILE A 4 56.78 22.89 64.42
N ARG A 5 55.65 22.17 64.51
CA ARG A 5 55.52 20.73 64.31
C ARG A 5 55.57 20.40 62.81
N GLY A 6 56.73 20.58 62.17
CA GLY A 6 56.89 20.39 60.72
C GLY A 6 56.80 18.95 60.22
N GLY A 7 56.98 17.96 61.11
CA GLY A 7 56.99 16.54 60.71
C GLY A 7 55.61 15.91 60.46
N TYR A 8 54.55 16.44 61.08
CA TYR A 8 53.22 15.83 60.99
C TYR A 8 52.47 16.21 59.71
N ILE A 9 52.68 17.45 59.23
CA ILE A 9 52.02 17.99 58.02
C ILE A 9 52.48 17.23 56.77
N LEU A 10 53.76 16.84 56.70
CA LEU A 10 54.29 16.11 55.56
C LEU A 10 53.67 14.70 55.46
N PHE A 11 53.45 14.05 56.59
CA PHE A 11 52.90 12.69 56.63
C PHE A 11 51.41 12.67 56.25
N GLU A 12 50.61 13.63 56.74
CA GLU A 12 49.22 13.80 56.31
C GLU A 12 49.10 14.10 54.82
N LEU A 13 50.00 14.92 54.26
CA LEU A 13 50.00 15.23 52.83
C LEU A 13 50.27 13.99 51.98
N ILE A 14 51.23 13.14 52.39
CA ILE A 14 51.57 11.91 51.66
C ILE A 14 50.40 10.92 51.71
N ILE A 15 49.74 10.75 52.86
CA ILE A 15 48.57 9.87 52.98
C ILE A 15 47.41 10.41 52.12
N ALA A 16 47.13 11.71 52.17
CA ALA A 16 46.07 12.31 51.36
C ALA A 16 46.32 12.11 49.86
N LEU A 17 47.56 12.32 49.40
CA LEU A 17 47.93 12.10 48.00
C LEU A 17 47.82 10.63 47.59
N ALA A 18 48.20 9.69 48.46
CA ALA A 18 48.09 8.26 48.20
C ALA A 18 46.61 7.80 48.11
N LEU A 19 45.75 8.32 48.98
CA LEU A 19 44.32 8.04 48.96
C LEU A 19 43.63 8.63 47.72
N ILE A 20 43.96 9.88 47.36
CA ILE A 20 43.43 10.54 46.15
C ILE A 20 43.91 9.82 44.89
N GLY A 21 45.18 9.42 44.82
CA GLY A 21 45.71 8.65 43.69
C GLY A 21 45.03 7.29 43.54
N SER A 22 44.77 6.59 44.63
CA SER A 22 44.07 5.31 44.64
C SER A 22 42.59 5.45 44.22
N ALA A 23 41.92 6.49 44.72
CA ALA A 23 40.53 6.80 44.36
C ALA A 23 40.38 7.17 42.88
N LEU A 24 41.32 7.95 42.32
CA LEU A 24 41.33 8.31 40.90
C LEU A 24 41.54 7.08 39.99
N LEU A 25 42.38 6.12 40.39
CA LEU A 25 42.57 4.88 39.64
C LEU A 25 41.30 4.02 39.63
N LEU A 26 40.62 3.89 40.76
CA LEU A 26 39.35 3.15 40.85
C LEU A 26 38.24 3.86 40.05
N PHE A 27 38.19 5.19 40.10
CA PHE A 27 37.24 5.98 39.34
C PHE A 27 37.50 5.91 37.83
N GLY A 28 38.78 5.93 37.41
CA GLY A 28 39.17 5.75 36.02
C GLY A 28 38.80 4.37 35.46
N GLN A 29 38.96 3.30 36.26
CA GLN A 29 38.54 1.94 35.89
C GLN A 29 37.01 1.78 35.87
N TRP A 30 36.28 2.54 36.69
CA TRP A 30 34.82 2.52 36.69
C TRP A 30 34.24 3.28 35.50
N LEU A 31 34.80 4.46 35.18
CA LEU A 31 34.38 5.28 34.06
C LEU A 31 34.67 4.64 32.70
N SER A 32 35.73 3.84 32.59
CA SER A 32 36.04 3.07 31.37
C SER A 32 35.21 1.78 31.23
N ARG A 33 34.39 1.42 32.23
CA ARG A 33 33.44 0.28 32.17
C ARG A 33 32.03 0.67 31.73
N ALA A 34 31.73 1.94 31.47
CA ALA A 34 30.42 2.38 30.99
C ALA A 34 30.57 3.46 29.89
N PRO A 35 29.97 3.37 28.68
CA PRO A 35 29.28 2.26 28.01
C PRO A 35 29.83 2.01 26.57
N THR A 36 30.49 0.89 26.31
CA THR A 36 30.84 0.47 24.94
C THR A 36 29.73 -0.34 24.25
N ASP A 37 28.68 -0.72 24.98
CA ASP A 37 27.63 -1.63 24.47
C ASP A 37 26.45 -0.95 23.77
N GLN A 38 26.22 0.36 23.98
CA GLN A 38 25.06 1.03 23.38
C GLN A 38 25.16 1.14 21.85
N GLY A 39 26.37 1.32 21.31
CA GLY A 39 26.60 1.34 19.86
C GLY A 39 26.39 -0.04 19.22
N GLY A 40 26.78 -1.11 19.91
CA GLY A 40 26.58 -2.49 19.45
C GLY A 40 25.09 -2.86 19.39
N GLN A 41 24.35 -2.50 20.43
CA GLN A 41 22.91 -2.76 20.52
C GLN A 41 22.10 -2.07 19.42
N ALA A 42 22.36 -0.78 19.16
CA ALA A 42 21.70 -0.06 18.07
C ALA A 42 22.04 -0.67 16.70
N LYS A 43 23.31 -1.06 16.50
CA LYS A 43 23.74 -1.74 15.28
C LYS A 43 23.06 -3.10 15.11
N TRP A 44 22.88 -3.88 16.17
CA TRP A 44 22.17 -5.16 16.12
C TRP A 44 20.73 -5.02 15.64
N ILE A 45 20.03 -3.97 16.08
CA ILE A 45 18.66 -3.69 15.65
C ILE A 45 18.64 -3.40 14.15
N ALA A 46 19.47 -2.44 13.71
CA ALA A 46 19.57 -2.06 12.30
C ALA A 46 19.96 -3.24 11.40
N ASP A 47 20.98 -4.01 11.78
CA ASP A 47 21.45 -5.18 11.04
C ASP A 47 20.37 -6.28 10.98
N THR A 48 19.52 -6.41 12.00
CA THR A 48 18.39 -7.35 11.99
C THR A 48 17.28 -6.90 11.03
N GLU A 49 16.98 -5.61 10.98
CA GLU A 49 16.02 -5.06 10.02
C GLU A 49 16.52 -5.23 8.57
N VAL A 50 17.81 -4.99 8.32
CA VAL A 50 18.45 -5.26 7.02
C VAL A 50 18.33 -6.73 6.64
N LEU A 51 18.59 -7.65 7.59
CA LEU A 51 18.41 -9.08 7.36
C LEU A 51 16.96 -9.45 7.00
N MET A 52 15.97 -8.89 7.72
CA MET A 52 14.56 -9.12 7.43
C MET A 52 14.18 -8.61 6.04
N GLU A 53 14.66 -7.43 5.66
CA GLU A 53 14.40 -6.85 4.34
C GLU A 53 15.08 -7.64 3.22
N ALA A 54 16.35 -8.00 3.38
CA ALA A 54 17.07 -8.86 2.43
C ALA A 54 16.36 -10.21 2.23
N THR A 55 15.81 -10.79 3.30
CA THR A 55 14.99 -12.00 3.24
C THR A 55 13.74 -11.79 2.37
N ARG A 56 13.01 -10.67 2.57
CA ARG A 56 11.83 -10.35 1.75
C ARG A 56 12.19 -10.15 0.30
N GLN A 57 13.26 -9.42 0.01
CA GLN A 57 13.71 -9.17 -1.37
C GLN A 57 14.11 -10.46 -2.08
N TYR A 58 14.88 -11.33 -1.41
CA TYR A 58 15.22 -12.64 -1.95
C TYR A 58 13.96 -13.47 -2.24
N TRP A 59 13.01 -13.49 -1.30
CA TRP A 59 11.77 -14.24 -1.46
C TRP A 59 10.90 -13.68 -2.59
N HIS A 60 10.85 -12.36 -2.72
CA HIS A 60 10.16 -11.68 -3.81
C HIS A 60 10.78 -12.03 -5.18
N HIS A 61 12.11 -11.99 -5.31
CA HIS A 61 12.79 -12.25 -6.58
C HIS A 61 12.82 -13.72 -6.99
N THR A 62 13.02 -14.64 -6.04
CA THR A 62 13.18 -16.07 -6.34
C THR A 62 11.87 -16.85 -6.24
N GLY A 63 10.83 -16.27 -5.63
CA GLY A 63 9.58 -16.94 -5.32
C GLY A 63 9.65 -17.93 -4.16
N ALA A 64 10.82 -18.11 -3.53
CA ALA A 64 11.04 -19.03 -2.41
C ALA A 64 11.77 -18.36 -1.24
N ALA A 65 11.46 -18.75 -0.01
CA ALA A 65 12.18 -18.27 1.17
C ALA A 65 13.64 -18.75 1.14
N PRO A 66 14.60 -17.97 1.68
CA PRO A 66 15.97 -18.45 1.84
C PRO A 66 16.03 -19.60 2.85
N ALA A 67 16.89 -20.58 2.58
CA ALA A 67 17.15 -21.72 3.45
C ALA A 67 18.08 -21.36 4.62
N SER A 68 19.00 -20.40 4.41
CA SER A 68 19.94 -19.94 5.43
C SER A 68 20.33 -18.46 5.23
N VAL A 69 20.97 -17.86 6.23
CA VAL A 69 21.45 -16.48 6.16
C VAL A 69 22.63 -16.37 5.18
N GLU A 70 23.46 -17.39 5.11
CA GLU A 70 24.58 -17.50 4.17
C GLU A 70 24.08 -17.48 2.73
N GLN A 71 22.94 -18.11 2.43
CA GLN A 71 22.35 -18.04 1.09
C GLN A 71 22.03 -16.59 0.68
N LEU A 72 21.60 -15.74 1.60
CA LEU A 72 21.37 -14.32 1.31
C LEU A 72 22.68 -13.58 1.01
N GLN A 73 23.77 -13.95 1.69
CA GLN A 73 25.10 -13.38 1.47
C GLN A 73 25.69 -13.85 0.13
N ASP A 74 25.64 -15.15 -0.15
CA ASP A 74 26.16 -15.76 -1.38
C ASP A 74 25.44 -15.23 -2.64
N ASN A 75 24.15 -14.91 -2.52
CA ASN A 75 23.36 -14.32 -3.61
C ASN A 75 23.41 -12.79 -3.65
N GLY A 76 24.21 -12.15 -2.79
CA GLY A 76 24.42 -10.70 -2.79
C GLY A 76 23.27 -9.85 -2.26
N TYR A 77 22.28 -10.46 -1.59
CA TYR A 77 21.16 -9.75 -0.97
C TYR A 77 21.52 -9.16 0.39
N LEU A 78 22.55 -9.70 1.05
CA LEU A 78 22.94 -9.32 2.40
C LEU A 78 24.45 -9.14 2.51
N ALA A 79 24.89 -7.96 2.96
CA ALA A 79 26.29 -7.76 3.35
C ALA A 79 26.58 -8.45 4.70
N THR A 80 27.85 -8.60 5.07
CA THR A 80 28.21 -9.12 6.39
C THR A 80 27.60 -8.25 7.50
N ILE A 81 26.77 -8.87 8.34
CA ILE A 81 26.11 -8.22 9.47
C ILE A 81 26.75 -8.63 10.79
N GLN A 82 26.64 -7.76 11.80
CA GLN A 82 27.04 -8.09 13.16
C GLN A 82 25.87 -8.70 13.91
N SER A 83 25.98 -9.98 14.23
CA SER A 83 24.92 -10.66 14.99
C SER A 83 24.98 -10.36 16.50
N PRO A 84 23.83 -10.26 17.17
CA PRO A 84 23.76 -10.13 18.63
C PRO A 84 24.57 -11.20 19.36
N TRP A 85 25.33 -10.79 20.37
CA TRP A 85 26.08 -11.68 21.26
C TRP A 85 27.04 -12.66 20.56
N GLY A 86 27.42 -12.39 19.30
CA GLY A 86 28.24 -13.30 18.48
C GLY A 86 27.54 -14.62 18.12
N ARG A 87 26.19 -14.66 18.19
CA ARG A 87 25.37 -15.82 17.84
C ARG A 87 24.80 -15.65 16.44
N THR A 88 24.82 -16.70 15.63
CA THR A 88 24.27 -16.63 14.28
C THR A 88 22.75 -16.68 14.29
N TRP A 89 22.15 -15.93 13.37
CA TRP A 89 20.75 -16.04 13.04
C TRP A 89 20.50 -17.34 12.27
N SER A 90 19.36 -17.98 12.54
CA SER A 90 18.94 -19.20 11.83
C SER A 90 17.49 -19.11 11.40
N PHE A 91 17.17 -19.61 10.22
CA PHE A 91 15.79 -19.76 9.78
C PHE A 91 15.21 -21.08 10.28
N ASN A 92 13.99 -21.01 10.80
CA ASN A 92 13.19 -22.15 11.19
C ASN A 92 11.95 -22.22 10.31
N SER A 93 11.88 -23.30 9.52
CA SER A 93 10.77 -23.61 8.61
C SER A 93 9.76 -24.59 9.21
N THR A 94 9.97 -25.08 10.44
CA THR A 94 9.14 -26.11 11.08
C THR A 94 7.73 -25.63 11.39
N ASN A 95 7.53 -24.32 11.55
CA ASN A 95 6.22 -23.69 11.80
C ASN A 95 5.63 -23.01 10.56
N ASN A 96 6.05 -23.44 9.36
CA ASN A 96 5.60 -22.83 8.12
C ASN A 96 4.15 -23.25 7.79
N VAL A 97 3.18 -22.55 8.39
CA VAL A 97 1.77 -22.71 8.06
C VAL A 97 1.59 -22.30 6.58
N SER A 98 1.42 -23.30 5.73
CA SER A 98 1.11 -23.15 4.30
C SER A 98 2.25 -22.61 3.40
N GLY A 99 3.51 -22.65 3.83
CA GLY A 99 4.63 -22.20 2.99
C GLY A 99 4.85 -20.67 2.98
N ARG A 100 4.04 -19.90 3.74
CA ARG A 100 3.96 -18.43 3.67
C ARG A 100 4.63 -17.69 4.83
N LEU A 101 5.16 -18.43 5.81
CA LEU A 101 5.75 -17.85 7.03
C LEU A 101 7.14 -18.42 7.26
N LEU A 102 8.13 -17.54 7.34
CA LEU A 102 9.49 -17.87 7.73
C LEU A 102 9.75 -17.32 9.13
N THR A 103 10.30 -18.14 10.03
CA THR A 103 10.68 -17.68 11.36
C THR A 103 12.19 -17.51 11.43
N LEU A 104 12.63 -16.30 11.73
CA LEU A 104 14.03 -15.97 11.96
C LEU A 104 14.32 -16.05 13.47
N GLN A 105 15.30 -16.84 13.87
CA GLN A 105 15.56 -17.14 15.28
C GLN A 105 17.01 -16.82 15.69
N ILE A 106 17.18 -16.35 16.92
CA ILE A 106 18.49 -16.20 17.57
C ILE A 106 18.42 -16.59 19.04
N GLN A 107 19.52 -17.15 19.52
CA GLN A 107 19.70 -17.61 20.88
C GLN A 107 20.38 -16.52 21.73
N ALA A 108 19.68 -16.00 22.74
CA ALA A 108 20.24 -15.06 23.69
C ALA A 108 21.05 -15.79 24.79
N PRO A 109 22.08 -15.14 25.38
CA PRO A 109 22.80 -15.67 26.54
C PRO A 109 21.90 -15.77 27.79
N SER A 110 20.94 -14.86 27.93
CA SER A 110 20.02 -14.81 29.07
C SER A 110 18.57 -14.46 28.67
N VAL A 111 17.62 -14.81 29.52
CA VAL A 111 16.20 -14.46 29.33
C VAL A 111 15.99 -12.94 29.33
N SER A 112 16.74 -12.19 30.15
CA SER A 112 16.66 -10.73 30.20
C SER A 112 17.13 -10.08 28.90
N GLU A 113 18.19 -10.61 28.28
CA GLU A 113 18.67 -10.14 26.97
C GLU A 113 17.70 -10.49 25.84
N ALA A 114 17.10 -11.69 25.87
CA ALA A 114 16.05 -12.06 24.92
C ALA A 114 14.84 -11.11 25.04
N GLN A 115 14.42 -10.82 26.28
CA GLN A 115 13.33 -9.88 26.55
C GLN A 115 13.67 -8.46 26.11
N TRP A 116 14.91 -8.00 26.34
CA TRP A 116 15.37 -6.71 25.84
C TRP A 116 15.29 -6.65 24.31
N LEU A 117 15.85 -7.64 23.60
CA LEU A 117 15.83 -7.62 22.13
C LEU A 117 14.41 -7.66 21.58
N LYS A 118 13.51 -8.38 22.27
CA LYS A 118 12.07 -8.42 21.93
C LYS A 118 11.41 -7.05 21.97
N THR A 119 11.73 -6.20 22.95
CA THR A 119 11.13 -4.87 23.04
C THR A 119 11.62 -3.93 21.95
N GLN A 120 12.77 -4.23 21.35
CA GLN A 120 13.34 -3.43 20.27
C GLN A 120 12.86 -3.87 18.88
N LEU A 121 12.53 -5.14 18.68
CA LEU A 121 12.19 -5.70 17.37
C LEU A 121 10.74 -6.17 17.32
N ALA A 122 9.91 -5.54 16.51
CA ALA A 122 8.52 -5.95 16.27
C ALA A 122 8.32 -6.47 14.83
N PRO A 123 7.52 -7.54 14.62
CA PRO A 123 6.86 -8.41 15.60
C PRO A 123 7.75 -9.59 16.02
N SER A 124 8.28 -9.57 17.24
CA SER A 124 9.06 -10.69 17.81
C SER A 124 8.38 -11.37 18.99
N VAL A 125 8.69 -12.66 19.17
CA VAL A 125 8.23 -13.51 20.27
C VAL A 125 9.45 -14.10 20.97
N VAL A 126 9.39 -14.25 22.29
CA VAL A 126 10.44 -14.89 23.08
C VAL A 126 9.91 -16.16 23.71
N GLN A 127 10.64 -17.24 23.53
CA GLN A 127 10.41 -18.50 24.22
C GLN A 127 11.71 -18.92 24.91
N HIS A 128 11.71 -18.96 26.24
CA HIS A 128 12.91 -19.12 27.08
C HIS A 128 13.99 -18.06 26.75
N HIS A 129 15.00 -18.47 26.00
CA HIS A 129 16.17 -17.69 25.64
C HIS A 129 16.25 -17.45 24.12
N THR A 130 15.23 -17.87 23.36
CA THR A 130 15.21 -17.74 21.91
C THR A 130 14.27 -16.60 21.52
N VAL A 131 14.79 -15.66 20.74
CA VAL A 131 14.00 -14.60 20.10
C VAL A 131 13.63 -15.08 18.71
N SER A 132 12.34 -15.02 18.37
CA SER A 132 11.78 -15.42 17.08
C SER A 132 11.08 -14.25 16.42
N LEU A 133 11.44 -13.96 15.17
CA LEU A 133 10.88 -12.93 14.31
C LEU A 133 10.09 -13.58 13.19
N MET A 134 8.88 -13.10 12.96
CA MET A 134 8.00 -13.60 11.89
C MET A 134 8.19 -12.78 10.62
N ILE A 135 8.60 -13.44 9.53
CA ILE A 135 8.73 -12.83 8.21
C ILE A 135 7.70 -13.49 7.30
N TRP A 136 6.70 -12.70 6.90
CA TRP A 136 5.68 -13.15 5.95
C TRP A 136 6.22 -13.13 4.53
N GLN A 137 5.73 -14.07 3.71
CA GLN A 137 5.95 -14.03 2.28
C GLN A 137 5.51 -12.67 1.72
N PRO A 138 6.36 -11.97 0.93
CA PRO A 138 5.95 -10.75 0.26
C PRO A 138 4.73 -11.03 -0.62
N ILE A 139 3.77 -10.12 -0.59
CA ILE A 139 2.67 -10.15 -1.55
C ILE A 139 3.30 -9.78 -2.89
N SER A 140 3.69 -10.78 -3.69
CA SER A 140 4.22 -10.57 -5.03
C SER A 140 3.17 -9.82 -5.87
N ASP A 141 3.60 -8.77 -6.57
CA ASP A 141 2.80 -7.83 -7.38
C ASP A 141 1.94 -8.45 -8.51
N ILE A 142 1.81 -9.77 -8.55
CA ILE A 142 0.89 -10.53 -9.42
C ILE A 142 -0.57 -10.06 -9.23
N HIS A 143 -0.85 -9.31 -8.15
CA HIS A 143 -2.16 -8.77 -7.82
C HIS A 143 -2.38 -7.30 -8.22
N ALA A 144 -1.34 -6.51 -8.46
CA ALA A 144 -1.51 -5.09 -8.83
C ALA A 144 -2.14 -4.93 -10.23
N ALA A 145 -1.85 -5.85 -11.15
CA ALA A 145 -2.48 -5.91 -12.47
C ALA A 145 -3.88 -6.58 -12.48
N ARG A 146 -4.25 -7.29 -11.40
CA ARG A 146 -5.53 -8.05 -11.34
C ARG A 146 -6.60 -7.38 -10.50
N TYR A 147 -6.21 -6.44 -9.63
CA TYR A 147 -7.14 -5.72 -8.79
C TYR A 147 -7.00 -4.23 -9.01
N LEU A 148 -8.13 -3.58 -9.27
CA LEU A 148 -8.31 -2.15 -9.11
C LEU A 148 -7.82 -1.76 -7.71
N HIS A 149 -6.67 -1.09 -7.63
CA HIS A 149 -6.14 -0.59 -6.38
C HIS A 149 -5.83 0.90 -6.51
N ARG A 150 -5.92 1.60 -5.39
CA ARG A 150 -5.79 3.06 -5.33
C ARG A 150 -4.32 3.39 -5.18
N VAL A 151 -3.83 4.31 -6.01
CA VAL A 151 -2.50 4.89 -5.83
C VAL A 151 -2.65 6.23 -5.12
N PRO A 152 -2.09 6.41 -3.92
CA PRO A 152 -2.17 7.69 -3.23
C PRO A 152 -1.32 8.75 -3.94
N ARG A 153 -1.94 9.87 -4.32
CA ARG A 153 -1.23 11.08 -4.76
C ARG A 153 -1.13 12.09 -3.61
N VAL A 154 0.10 12.48 -3.30
CA VAL A 154 0.44 13.33 -2.14
C VAL A 154 -0.16 14.74 -2.25
N ASP A 155 -0.37 15.22 -3.48
CA ASP A 155 -0.89 16.56 -3.78
C ASP A 155 -2.40 16.61 -4.04
N ALA A 156 -3.09 15.46 -4.09
CA ALA A 156 -4.51 15.40 -4.40
C ALA A 156 -5.21 14.20 -3.72
N PRO A 157 -5.39 14.23 -2.38
CA PRO A 157 -5.95 13.11 -1.61
C PRO A 157 -7.40 12.74 -1.95
N VAL A 158 -8.09 13.55 -2.76
CA VAL A 158 -9.49 13.38 -3.17
C VAL A 158 -9.68 13.04 -4.66
N LEU A 159 -8.62 13.05 -5.48
CA LEU A 159 -8.73 12.64 -6.88
C LEU A 159 -8.54 11.12 -7.00
N ASN A 160 -9.65 10.41 -6.89
CA ASN A 160 -9.79 9.00 -7.27
C ASN A 160 -9.76 8.89 -8.81
N GLN A 161 -8.61 9.11 -9.42
CA GLN A 161 -8.43 8.82 -10.83
C GLN A 161 -7.85 7.41 -10.96
N LEU A 162 -8.54 6.58 -11.74
CA LEU A 162 -7.95 5.38 -12.28
C LEU A 162 -6.98 5.81 -13.38
N GLU A 163 -5.71 5.45 -13.25
CA GLU A 163 -4.63 5.92 -14.13
C GLU A 163 -4.68 5.28 -15.54
N THR A 164 -5.49 4.24 -15.72
CA THR A 164 -5.48 3.41 -16.93
C THR A 164 -6.86 3.24 -17.53
N ASP A 165 -6.87 3.06 -18.86
CA ASP A 165 -8.01 2.49 -19.57
C ASP A 165 -8.42 1.17 -18.91
N LEU A 166 -9.71 1.02 -18.64
CA LEU A 166 -10.25 -0.23 -18.13
C LEU A 166 -10.70 -1.08 -19.31
N ASP A 167 -9.92 -2.11 -19.62
CA ASP A 167 -10.30 -3.10 -20.62
C ASP A 167 -11.20 -4.18 -19.99
N PHE A 168 -12.46 -4.19 -20.41
CA PHE A 168 -13.46 -5.17 -20.00
C PHE A 168 -13.89 -6.10 -21.15
N ALA A 169 -13.09 -6.27 -22.21
CA ALA A 169 -13.46 -6.98 -23.45
C ALA A 169 -13.99 -8.42 -23.29
N ALA A 170 -13.92 -9.02 -22.10
CA ALA A 170 -14.48 -10.35 -21.79
C ALA A 170 -15.28 -10.40 -20.47
N HIS A 171 -15.68 -9.26 -19.90
CA HIS A 171 -16.32 -9.20 -18.59
C HIS A 171 -17.60 -8.37 -18.64
N ASP A 172 -18.65 -8.89 -17.99
CA ASP A 172 -19.89 -8.14 -17.81
C ASP A 172 -19.76 -7.12 -16.69
N ILE A 173 -20.21 -5.89 -16.94
CA ILE A 173 -20.44 -4.90 -15.89
C ILE A 173 -21.91 -5.00 -15.48
N ARG A 174 -22.18 -5.55 -14.28
CA ARG A 174 -23.53 -5.76 -13.75
C ARG A 174 -23.77 -4.91 -12.50
N HIS A 175 -25.05 -4.62 -12.21
CA HIS A 175 -25.48 -3.87 -11.02
C HIS A 175 -24.87 -2.45 -10.91
N VAL A 176 -24.72 -1.76 -12.04
CA VAL A 176 -24.33 -0.35 -12.06
C VAL A 176 -25.55 0.51 -11.70
N GLY A 177 -25.41 1.37 -10.69
CA GLY A 177 -26.49 2.27 -10.29
C GLY A 177 -26.64 3.44 -11.26
N ILE A 178 -25.63 4.31 -11.30
CA ILE A 178 -25.62 5.52 -12.14
C ILE A 178 -24.26 5.60 -12.82
N ILE A 179 -24.26 5.89 -14.12
CA ILE A 179 -23.06 6.28 -14.88
C ILE A 179 -23.20 7.76 -15.18
N GLU A 180 -22.34 8.58 -14.57
CA GLU A 180 -22.21 10.00 -14.90
C GLU A 180 -20.99 10.17 -15.80
N ALA A 181 -21.23 10.56 -17.05
CA ALA A 181 -20.18 10.77 -18.04
C ALA A 181 -20.48 12.04 -18.84
N THR A 182 -19.42 12.73 -19.27
CA THR A 182 -19.54 13.88 -20.19
C THR A 182 -19.86 13.37 -21.59
N ASP A 183 -19.15 12.32 -22.01
CA ASP A 183 -19.29 11.69 -23.31
C ASP A 183 -19.37 10.17 -23.13
N VAL A 184 -20.27 9.53 -23.89
CA VAL A 184 -20.41 8.08 -23.96
C VAL A 184 -20.47 7.70 -25.43
N THR A 185 -19.49 6.90 -25.88
CA THR A 185 -19.50 6.32 -27.22
C THR A 185 -19.84 4.84 -27.09
N VAL A 186 -20.92 4.43 -27.76
CA VAL A 186 -21.41 3.05 -27.77
C VAL A 186 -21.74 2.64 -29.20
N ASP A 187 -21.29 1.46 -29.61
CA ASP A 187 -21.63 0.90 -30.91
C ASP A 187 -23.06 0.34 -30.93
N GLN A 188 -23.48 -0.25 -29.81
CA GLN A 188 -24.82 -0.80 -29.63
C GLN A 188 -25.31 -0.54 -28.20
N LEU A 189 -26.53 -0.01 -28.09
CA LEU A 189 -27.22 0.16 -26.82
C LEU A 189 -28.53 -0.62 -26.86
N GLN A 190 -28.67 -1.61 -25.97
CA GLN A 190 -29.93 -2.29 -25.70
C GLN A 190 -30.44 -1.85 -24.33
N ALA A 191 -31.61 -1.22 -24.30
CA ALA A 191 -32.22 -0.72 -23.07
C ALA A 191 -33.73 -0.94 -23.12
N ASP A 192 -34.32 -1.31 -21.98
CA ASP A 192 -35.78 -1.40 -21.84
C ASP A 192 -36.44 -0.01 -21.87
N SER A 193 -35.72 1.01 -21.37
CA SER A 193 -36.14 2.40 -21.38
C SER A 193 -34.94 3.31 -21.58
N LEU A 194 -35.08 4.26 -22.49
CA LEU A 194 -34.08 5.28 -22.77
C LEU A 194 -34.76 6.64 -22.79
N VAL A 195 -34.36 7.53 -21.87
CA VAL A 195 -34.84 8.91 -21.81
C VAL A 195 -33.76 9.82 -22.36
N VAL A 196 -33.98 10.36 -23.55
CA VAL A 196 -33.07 11.29 -24.21
C VAL A 196 -33.73 12.67 -24.27
N ARG A 197 -32.99 13.72 -23.89
CA ARG A 197 -33.48 15.11 -24.02
C ARG A 197 -33.39 15.61 -25.46
N ASN A 198 -32.26 15.35 -26.10
CA ASN A 198 -31.99 15.73 -27.49
C ASN A 198 -31.36 14.54 -28.20
N LEU A 199 -32.01 14.06 -29.26
CA LEU A 199 -31.46 13.04 -30.15
C LEU A 199 -31.12 13.69 -31.49
N THR A 200 -29.86 13.61 -31.90
CA THR A 200 -29.42 14.00 -33.24
C THR A 200 -28.85 12.78 -33.92
N GLY A 201 -29.36 12.43 -35.09
CA GLY A 201 -28.92 11.27 -35.84
C GLY A 201 -29.30 11.39 -37.30
N THR A 202 -28.61 10.64 -38.15
CA THR A 202 -28.86 10.64 -39.59
C THR A 202 -30.16 9.90 -39.93
N TRP A 203 -30.45 8.83 -39.19
CA TRP A 203 -31.62 7.98 -39.41
C TRP A 203 -32.20 7.55 -38.07
N LEU A 204 -33.53 7.44 -38.02
CA LEU A 204 -34.25 6.80 -36.92
C LEU A 204 -35.19 5.77 -37.54
N THR A 205 -35.01 4.51 -37.16
CA THR A 205 -35.94 3.43 -37.51
C THR A 205 -36.61 2.97 -36.24
N ALA A 206 -37.94 3.00 -36.23
CA ALA A 206 -38.74 2.59 -35.09
C ALA A 206 -40.00 1.90 -35.60
N ASP A 207 -40.38 0.79 -34.97
CA ASP A 207 -41.63 0.09 -35.27
C ASP A 207 -42.85 0.93 -34.91
N HIS A 208 -42.72 1.73 -33.84
CA HIS A 208 -43.75 2.63 -33.38
C HIS A 208 -43.15 3.94 -32.86
N ILE A 209 -43.70 5.06 -33.33
CA ILE A 209 -43.38 6.40 -32.81
C ILE A 209 -44.67 7.00 -32.27
N SER A 210 -44.72 7.23 -30.97
CA SER A 210 -45.79 7.99 -30.31
C SER A 210 -45.24 9.34 -29.90
N THR A 211 -45.80 10.40 -30.46
CA THR A 211 -45.39 11.77 -30.15
C THR A 211 -46.59 12.69 -30.05
N GLN A 212 -46.50 13.69 -29.17
CA GLN A 212 -47.48 14.78 -29.09
C GLN A 212 -47.34 15.74 -30.28
N THR A 213 -46.11 15.96 -30.75
CA THR A 213 -45.81 16.87 -31.86
C THR A 213 -44.72 16.28 -32.75
N PHE A 214 -44.91 16.38 -34.06
CA PHE A 214 -43.92 15.96 -35.04
C PHE A 214 -43.69 17.11 -36.00
N ASN A 215 -42.52 17.72 -35.89
CA ASN A 215 -42.09 18.86 -36.70
C ASN A 215 -40.93 18.40 -37.58
N THR A 216 -41.08 18.64 -38.88
CA THR A 216 -40.04 18.44 -39.88
C THR A 216 -39.60 19.80 -40.41
N LEU A 217 -38.52 19.82 -41.21
CA LEU A 217 -38.13 21.04 -41.94
C LEU A 217 -39.23 21.54 -42.87
N ASP A 218 -40.05 20.63 -43.41
CA ASP A 218 -41.12 20.93 -44.36
C ASP A 218 -42.46 21.27 -43.70
N GLY A 219 -42.53 21.24 -42.36
CA GLY A 219 -43.71 21.57 -41.57
C GLY A 219 -44.06 20.54 -40.52
N SER A 220 -45.19 20.74 -39.84
CA SER A 220 -45.67 19.84 -38.79
C SER A 220 -46.69 18.85 -39.32
N TYR A 221 -46.77 17.66 -38.70
CA TYR A 221 -47.86 16.71 -38.96
C TYR A 221 -49.24 17.36 -38.76
N TYR A 222 -49.35 18.27 -37.79
CA TYR A 222 -50.57 19.03 -37.54
C TYR A 222 -50.96 19.90 -38.75
N THR A 223 -49.98 20.59 -39.35
CA THR A 223 -50.19 21.39 -40.56
C THR A 223 -50.65 20.54 -41.73
N LEU A 224 -49.99 19.39 -41.97
CA LEU A 224 -50.37 18.44 -43.03
C LEU A 224 -51.81 17.94 -42.83
N ARG A 225 -52.17 17.56 -41.60
CA ARG A 225 -53.53 17.12 -41.27
C ARG A 225 -54.57 18.20 -41.56
N ASN A 226 -54.29 19.44 -41.19
CA ASN A 226 -55.20 20.57 -41.44
C ASN A 226 -55.34 20.86 -42.93
N GLN A 227 -54.24 20.81 -43.69
CA GLN A 227 -54.26 20.98 -45.15
C GLN A 227 -55.08 19.89 -45.83
N LEU A 228 -54.93 18.62 -45.41
CA LEU A 228 -55.74 17.52 -45.93
C LEU A 228 -57.24 17.70 -45.61
N GLN A 229 -57.58 18.15 -44.40
CA GLN A 229 -58.97 18.44 -44.05
C GLN A 229 -59.56 19.58 -44.89
N GLN A 230 -58.78 20.63 -45.15
CA GLN A 230 -59.21 21.73 -46.01
C GLN A 230 -59.41 21.29 -47.45
N LEU A 231 -58.49 20.47 -47.99
CA LEU A 231 -58.63 19.86 -49.31
C LEU A 231 -59.88 19.00 -49.42
N GLN A 232 -60.17 18.20 -48.40
CA GLN A 232 -61.40 17.39 -48.35
C GLN A 232 -62.65 18.27 -48.40
N GLN A 233 -62.69 19.35 -47.61
CA GLN A 233 -63.84 20.28 -47.61
C GLN A 233 -64.05 20.95 -48.98
N LEU A 234 -62.97 21.34 -49.66
CA LEU A 234 -63.04 21.93 -51.00
C LEU A 234 -63.50 20.89 -52.03
N TRP A 235 -63.03 19.65 -51.92
CA TRP A 235 -63.47 18.54 -52.76
C TRP A 235 -64.97 18.30 -52.61
N ASP A 236 -65.46 18.18 -51.38
CA ASP A 236 -66.88 17.95 -51.08
C ASP A 236 -67.77 19.07 -51.63
N GLN A 237 -67.33 20.33 -51.56
CA GLN A 237 -68.03 21.48 -52.16
C GLN A 237 -68.05 21.43 -53.70
N CYS A 238 -66.93 21.04 -54.32
CA CYS A 238 -66.84 20.92 -55.77
C CYS A 238 -67.75 19.80 -56.32
N VAL A 239 -67.81 18.67 -55.61
CA VAL A 239 -68.73 17.57 -55.94
C VAL A 239 -70.18 18.02 -55.77
N ALA A 240 -70.51 18.71 -54.67
CA ALA A 240 -71.87 19.21 -54.43
C ALA A 240 -72.36 20.23 -55.47
N SER A 241 -71.45 21.02 -56.05
CA SER A 241 -71.75 21.98 -57.12
C SER A 241 -71.77 21.35 -58.53
N GLY A 242 -71.48 20.05 -58.64
CA GLY A 242 -71.45 19.31 -59.91
C GLY A 242 -70.22 19.58 -60.78
N GLY A 243 -69.21 20.26 -60.25
CA GLY A 243 -67.98 20.63 -60.97
C GLY A 243 -66.89 19.56 -60.96
N CYS A 244 -66.82 18.75 -59.90
CA CYS A 244 -65.85 17.65 -59.77
C CYS A 244 -66.57 16.29 -59.82
N ARG A 245 -65.99 15.31 -60.52
CA ARG A 245 -66.45 13.91 -60.59
C ARG A 245 -65.30 12.96 -60.29
#